data_AF-A0A954MVU3-F1
#
_entry.id   AF-A0A954MVU3-F1
#
_cell.length_a   1.000
_cell.length_b   1.000
_cell.length_c   1.000
_cell.angle_alpha   90.00
_cell.angle_beta   90.00
_cell.angle_gamma   90.00
#
_symmetry.space_group_name_H-M   'P 1'
#
loop_
_entity.id
_entity.type
_entity.pdbx_description
1 polymer ?
#
loop_
_entity_poly.entity_id
_entity_poly.type
_entity_poly.pdbx_seq_one_letter_code
_entity_poly.pdbx_strand_id
1 'polypeptide(L)' 'MARLLLTDEEWDLIADVFPEPADTGRPRRDPRRVLDGILWVLRTGSPWRD' A
#
# COMPACT_ATOMS: atom_id res chain seq x y z
N MET A 1 -3.62 16.69 -2.42
CA MET A 1 -3.55 15.56 -1.47
C MET A 1 -2.10 15.10 -1.35
N ALA A 2 -1.72 14.49 -0.22
CA ALA A 2 -0.34 14.23 0.17
C ALA A 2 0.50 13.61 -0.96
N ARG A 3 1.61 14.26 -1.33
CA ARG A 3 2.55 13.85 -2.40
C ARG A 3 3.25 12.50 -2.14
N LEU A 4 2.85 11.79 -1.08
CA LEU A 4 3.43 10.53 -0.63
C LEU A 4 2.50 9.33 -0.84
N LEU A 5 1.22 9.57 -1.16
CA LEU A 5 0.23 8.51 -1.43
C LEU A 5 0.08 8.31 -2.94
N LEU A 6 -0.35 7.12 -3.34
CA LEU A 6 -0.74 6.85 -4.73
C LEU A 6 -2.02 7.59 -5.09
N THR A 7 -2.03 8.19 -6.29
CA THR A 7 -3.28 8.64 -6.90
C THR A 7 -4.18 7.46 -7.23
N ASP A 8 -5.47 7.71 -7.47
CA ASP A 8 -6.40 6.65 -7.90
C ASP A 8 -5.96 6.07 -9.26
N GLU A 9 -5.52 6.93 -10.17
CA GLU A 9 -5.01 6.52 -11.49
C GLU A 9 -3.77 5.62 -11.38
N GLU A 10 -2.82 5.96 -10.50
CA GLU A 10 -1.63 5.14 -10.26
C GLU A 10 -1.99 3.80 -9.60
N TRP A 11 -2.98 3.81 -8.71
CA TRP A 11 -3.48 2.60 -8.05
C TRP A 11 -4.13 1.65 -9.05
N ASP A 12 -4.97 2.17 -9.95
CA ASP A 12 -5.69 1.36 -10.93
C ASP A 12 -4.75 0.64 -11.91
N LEU A 13 -3.54 1.15 -12.13
CA LEU A 13 -2.51 0.50 -12.96
C LEU A 13 -1.90 -0.77 -12.35
N ILE A 14 -2.00 -0.93 -11.02
CA ILE A 14 -1.32 -2.02 -10.30
C ILE A 14 -2.28 -2.82 -9.39
N ALA A 15 -3.53 -2.41 -9.26
CA ALA A 15 -4.47 -3.03 -8.32
C ALA A 15 -4.66 -4.54 -8.58
N ASP A 16 -4.55 -4.95 -9.85
CA ASP A 16 -4.73 -6.32 -10.34
C ASP A 16 -3.56 -7.26 -10.00
N VAL A 17 -2.38 -6.73 -9.65
CA VAL A 17 -1.24 -7.57 -9.22
C VAL A 17 -1.42 -8.11 -7.80
N PHE A 18 -2.35 -7.52 -7.04
CA PHE A 18 -2.65 -7.98 -5.68
C PHE A 18 -3.64 -9.14 -5.72
N PRO A 19 -3.37 -10.22 -4.97
CA PRO A 19 -4.28 -11.35 -4.91
C PRO A 19 -5.59 -10.97 -4.22
N GLU A 20 -6.67 -11.63 -4.62
CA GLU A 20 -7.96 -11.53 -3.96
C GLU A 20 -7.89 -11.93 -2.47
N PRO A 21 -8.79 -11.39 -1.62
CA PRO A 21 -8.89 -11.81 -0.23
C PRO A 21 -9.08 -13.33 -0.12
N ALA A 22 -8.35 -13.97 0.78
CA ALA A 22 -8.56 -15.38 1.06
C ALA A 22 -9.91 -15.60 1.76
N ASP A 23 -10.60 -16.68 1.41
CA ASP A 23 -11.89 -17.06 2.02
C ASP A 23 -11.78 -17.41 3.51
N THR A 24 -10.58 -17.78 3.96
CA THR A 24 -10.34 -18.26 5.32
C THR A 24 -9.11 -17.60 5.96
N GLY A 25 -9.05 -17.69 7.29
CA GLY A 25 -7.99 -17.09 8.10
C GLY A 25 -8.25 -15.63 8.45
N ARG A 26 -7.19 -14.93 8.90
CA ARG A 26 -7.30 -13.52 9.29
C ARG A 26 -7.41 -12.65 8.03
N PRO A 27 -8.41 -11.75 7.94
CA PRO A 27 -8.50 -10.80 6.84
C PRO A 27 -7.22 -9.98 6.69
N ARG A 28 -6.74 -9.85 5.45
CA ARG A 28 -5.57 -9.02 5.13
C ARG A 28 -5.91 -7.54 5.35
N ARG A 29 -4.88 -6.72 5.55
CA ARG A 29 -5.04 -5.27 5.50
C ARG A 29 -5.27 -4.83 4.06
N ASP A 30 -5.94 -3.70 3.89
CA ASP A 30 -6.11 -3.04 2.60
C ASP A 30 -4.75 -2.89 1.89
N PRO A 31 -4.56 -3.53 0.73
CA PRO A 31 -3.30 -3.50 -0.01
C PRO A 31 -2.84 -2.08 -0.36
N ARG A 32 -3.76 -1.17 -0.68
CA ARG A 32 -3.41 0.22 -1.02
C ARG A 32 -2.78 0.94 0.17
N ARG A 33 -3.40 0.80 1.34
CA ARG A 33 -2.87 1.39 2.59
C ARG A 33 -1.51 0.83 2.98
N VAL A 34 -1.29 -0.46 2.74
CA VAL A 34 0.02 -1.09 2.98
C VAL A 34 1.07 -0.51 2.04
N LEU A 35 0.75 -0.40 0.75
CA LEU A 35 1.66 0.14 -0.25
C LEU A 35 1.97 1.63 -0.01
N ASP A 36 0.95 2.44 0.31
CA ASP A 36 1.13 3.84 0.71
C ASP A 36 2.09 3.96 1.90
N GLY A 37 1.99 3.07 2.89
CA GLY A 37 2.92 3.04 4.02
C GLY A 37 4.37 2.70 3.61
N ILE A 38 4.54 1.72 2.71
CA ILE A 38 5.86 1.36 2.16
C ILE A 38 6.46 2.55 1.39
N LEU A 39 5.68 3.16 0.49
CA LEU A 39 6.12 4.30 -0.31
C LEU A 39 6.45 5.52 0.55
N TRP A 40 5.68 5.74 1.62
CA TRP A 40 5.98 6.78 2.60
C TRP A 40 7.38 6.58 3.18
N VAL A 41 7.68 5.39 3.73
CA VAL A 41 9.01 5.08 4.31
C VAL A 41 10.13 5.26 3.28
N LEU A 42 9.93 4.74 2.06
CA LEU A 42 10.93 4.83 1.00
C LEU A 42 11.18 6.28 0.54
N ARG A 43 10.16 7.14 0.56
CA ARG A 43 10.27 8.56 0.18
C ARG A 43 10.82 9.43 1.29
N THR A 44 10.49 9.15 2.56
CA THR A 44 10.91 9.97 3.70
C THR A 44 12.22 9.52 4.33
N GLY A 45 12.67 8.29 4.04
CA GLY A 45 13.81 7.68 4.72
C GLY A 45 13.55 7.42 6.21
N SER A 46 12.28 7.34 6.61
CA SER A 46 11.93 7.11 8.02
C SER A 46 12.45 5.75 8.49
N PRO A 47 13.07 5.68 9.68
CA PRO A 47 13.54 4.42 10.22
C PRO A 47 12.34 3.49 10.48
N TRP A 48 12.47 2.21 10.13
CA TRP A 48 11.43 1.19 10.37
C TRP A 48 11.18 0.94 11.87
N ARG A 49 12.17 1.31 12.67
CA ARG A 49 12.20 1.55 14.12
C ARG A 49 13.59 2.12 14.38
N ASP A 50 13.76 2.86 15.46
CA ASP A 50 15.11 3.19 15.96
C ASP A 50 16.00 1.93 16.01
#